data_AF-A0A7S0BH16-F1
#
_entry.id   AF-A0A7S0BH16-F1
#
_cell.length_a   1.000
_cell.length_b   1.000
_cell.length_c   1.000
_cell.angle_alpha   90.00
_cell.angle_beta   90.00
_cell.angle_gamma   90.00
#
_symmetry.space_group_name_H-M   'P 1'
#
loop_
_entity.id
_entity.type
_entity.pdbx_description
1 polymer ?
#
loop_
_entity_poly.entity_id
_entity_poly.type
_entity_poly.pdbx_seq_one_letter_code
_entity_poly.pdbx_strand_id
1 'polypeptide(L)'
;MELWYKPKFVNQIFENEEIHGYEDLKVTIYFASNSVMYFLRIVFSMKERGATDIDAALAPHIGMALCRTEDEFLKVCEKEFVPKFRDPICSYSQFRIYKMHLDSAKELTEDGTTIK
;
A
#
# COMPACT_ATOMS: atom_id res chain seq x y z
N MET A 1 10.54 -2.82 -18.32
CA MET A 1 10.65 -2.93 -16.86
C MET A 1 9.39 -3.62 -16.39
N GLU A 2 9.50 -4.76 -15.73
CA GLU A 2 8.32 -5.46 -15.20
C GLU A 2 7.88 -4.74 -13.92
N LEU A 3 6.68 -4.15 -13.94
CA LEU A 3 6.12 -3.38 -12.80
C LEU A 3 5.45 -4.27 -11.75
N TRP A 4 5.57 -5.58 -11.92
CA TRP A 4 4.95 -6.59 -11.08
C TRP A 4 6.02 -7.41 -10.39
N TYR A 5 5.85 -7.64 -9.09
CA TYR A 5 6.65 -8.58 -8.34
C TYR A 5 5.75 -9.46 -7.48
N LYS A 6 6.25 -10.63 -7.11
CA LYS A 6 5.59 -11.53 -6.16
C LYS A 6 6.29 -11.41 -4.80
N PRO A 7 5.54 -11.35 -3.69
CA PRO A 7 6.16 -11.34 -2.36
C PRO A 7 6.94 -12.64 -2.15
N LYS A 8 8.06 -12.53 -1.45
CA LYS A 8 8.89 -13.70 -1.10
C LYS A 8 8.31 -14.49 0.08
N PHE A 9 7.56 -13.82 0.93
CA PHE A 9 6.99 -14.39 2.15
C PHE A 9 5.58 -13.86 2.33
N VAL A 10 4.64 -14.76 2.61
CA VAL A 10 3.26 -14.43 2.96
C VAL A 10 2.78 -15.16 4.22
N ASN A 11 3.64 -15.97 4.82
CA ASN A 11 3.36 -16.80 5.99
C ASN A 11 2.95 -16.01 7.26
N GLN A 12 3.25 -14.71 7.32
CA GLN A 12 2.83 -13.83 8.42
C GLN A 12 1.35 -13.43 8.32
N ILE A 13 0.75 -13.58 7.13
CA ILE A 13 -0.62 -13.17 6.82
C ILE A 13 -1.48 -14.42 6.60
N PHE A 14 -0.96 -15.38 5.83
CA PHE A 14 -1.63 -16.62 5.48
C PHE A 14 -0.84 -17.79 6.05
N GLU A 15 -1.45 -18.54 6.97
CA GLU A 15 -0.83 -19.72 7.56
C GLU A 15 -0.43 -20.72 6.46
N ASN A 16 0.78 -21.29 6.57
CA ASN A 16 1.38 -22.17 5.57
C ASN A 16 1.51 -21.59 4.14
N GLU A 17 1.32 -20.28 3.98
CA GLU A 17 1.33 -19.60 2.67
C GLU A 17 0.20 -20.07 1.73
N GLU A 18 -0.90 -20.58 2.29
CA GLU A 18 -2.05 -21.10 1.54
C GLU A 18 -3.32 -20.28 1.79
N ILE A 19 -4.19 -20.20 0.77
CA ILE A 19 -5.51 -19.59 0.85
C ILE A 19 -6.52 -20.60 0.29
N HIS A 20 -7.59 -20.90 1.04
CA HIS A 20 -8.53 -21.96 0.69
C HIS A 20 -9.93 -21.42 0.34
N GLY A 21 -10.67 -22.20 -0.46
CA GLY A 21 -12.06 -21.93 -0.82
C GLY A 21 -12.25 -20.92 -1.95
N TYR A 22 -11.24 -20.71 -2.80
CA TYR A 22 -11.30 -19.86 -3.98
C TYR A 22 -10.81 -20.60 -5.22
N GLU A 23 -11.49 -20.37 -6.35
CA GLU A 23 -11.04 -20.79 -7.68
C GLU A 23 -10.46 -19.59 -8.43
N ASP A 24 -9.35 -19.80 -9.16
CA ASP A 24 -8.61 -18.77 -9.92
C ASP A 24 -8.29 -17.50 -9.12
N LEU A 25 -7.95 -17.65 -7.84
CA LEU A 25 -7.69 -16.52 -6.96
C LEU A 25 -6.49 -15.69 -7.42
N LYS A 26 -6.72 -14.39 -7.57
CA LYS A 26 -5.70 -13.37 -7.76
C LYS A 26 -5.89 -12.23 -6.78
N VAL A 27 -4.93 -12.10 -5.86
CA VAL A 27 -4.82 -10.98 -4.94
C VAL A 27 -3.74 -10.04 -5.46
N THR A 28 -4.11 -8.79 -5.75
CA THR A 28 -3.20 -7.78 -6.30
C THR A 28 -3.19 -6.54 -5.41
N ILE A 29 -1.99 -6.12 -4.97
CA ILE A 29 -1.81 -4.89 -4.20
C ILE A 29 -1.11 -3.88 -5.11
N TYR A 30 -1.80 -2.77 -5.39
CA TYR A 30 -1.24 -1.64 -6.13
C TYR A 30 -0.72 -0.60 -5.15
N PHE A 31 0.48 -0.08 -5.37
CA PHE A 31 1.03 1.03 -4.60
C PHE A 31 1.11 2.26 -5.49
N ALA A 32 0.65 3.40 -4.99
CA ALA A 32 0.87 4.67 -5.66
C ALA A 32 2.37 5.00 -5.58
N SER A 33 3.01 5.33 -6.70
CA SER A 33 4.47 5.55 -6.75
C SER A 33 4.95 6.73 -5.90
N ASN A 34 4.03 7.65 -5.64
CA ASN A 34 4.27 8.94 -5.01
C ASN A 34 3.84 8.96 -3.55
N SER A 35 3.16 7.94 -3.02
CA SER A 35 2.67 7.91 -1.65
C SER A 35 2.71 6.49 -1.09
N VAL A 36 2.37 6.32 0.20
CA VAL A 36 2.20 4.98 0.80
C VAL A 36 0.77 4.46 0.65
N MET A 37 -0.08 5.14 -0.14
CA MET A 37 -1.44 4.71 -0.41
C MET A 37 -1.44 3.50 -1.34
N TYR A 38 -2.33 2.55 -1.06
CA TYR A 38 -2.44 1.33 -1.83
C TYR A 38 -3.89 0.94 -2.09
N PHE A 39 -4.10 0.11 -3.10
CA PHE A 39 -5.38 -0.46 -3.49
C PHE A 39 -5.27 -1.98 -3.57
N LEU A 40 -6.19 -2.67 -2.88
CA LEU A 40 -6.29 -4.11 -2.88
C LEU A 40 -7.36 -4.55 -3.87
N ARG A 41 -6.98 -5.34 -4.86
CA ARG A 41 -7.90 -5.96 -5.82
C ARG A 41 -7.86 -7.47 -5.67
N ILE A 42 -8.99 -8.05 -5.28
CA ILE A 42 -9.17 -9.50 -5.15
C ILE A 42 -10.12 -9.94 -6.26
N VAL A 43 -9.67 -10.86 -7.11
CA VAL A 43 -10.46 -11.45 -8.19
C VAL A 43 -10.42 -12.96 -8.05
N PHE A 44 -11.56 -13.61 -8.25
CA PHE A 44 -11.72 -15.07 -8.23
C PHE A 44 -12.92 -15.43 -9.13
N SER A 45 -12.96 -16.68 -9.62
CA SER A 45 -14.08 -17.19 -10.41
C SER A 45 -15.18 -17.77 -9.50
N MET A 46 -14.79 -18.43 -8.40
CA MET A 46 -15.71 -19.00 -7.42
C MET A 46 -15.19 -18.80 -5.98
N LYS A 47 -16.13 -18.65 -5.02
CA LYS A 47 -15.85 -18.59 -3.58
C LYS A 47 -16.75 -19.57 -2.84
N GLU A 48 -16.15 -20.51 -2.12
CA GLU A 48 -16.85 -21.51 -1.32
C GLU A 48 -17.30 -20.96 0.05
N ARG A 49 -18.26 -21.64 0.68
CA ARG A 49 -18.67 -21.31 2.05
C ARG A 49 -17.56 -21.70 3.02
N GLY A 50 -17.11 -20.75 3.83
CA GLY A 50 -16.00 -20.95 4.77
C GLY A 50 -14.61 -20.73 4.15
N ALA A 51 -14.55 -20.16 2.94
CA ALA A 51 -13.30 -19.68 2.35
C ALA A 51 -12.57 -18.71 3.28
N THR A 52 -11.25 -18.68 3.19
CA THR A 52 -10.38 -17.78 3.97
C THR A 52 -10.83 -16.33 3.82
N ASP A 53 -11.01 -15.60 4.91
CA ASP A 53 -11.33 -14.17 4.85
C ASP A 53 -10.07 -13.35 4.56
N ILE A 54 -9.81 -13.10 3.28
CA ILE A 54 -8.61 -12.40 2.81
C ILE A 54 -8.55 -10.96 3.34
N ASP A 55 -9.69 -10.26 3.38
CA ASP A 55 -9.75 -8.88 3.87
C ASP A 55 -9.43 -8.84 5.36
N ALA A 56 -10.02 -9.74 6.15
CA ALA A 56 -9.75 -9.83 7.58
C ALA A 56 -8.31 -10.27 7.89
N ALA A 57 -7.74 -11.19 7.09
CA ALA A 57 -6.35 -11.64 7.25
C ALA A 57 -5.36 -10.53 6.94
N LEU A 58 -5.63 -9.70 5.93
CA LEU A 58 -4.73 -8.62 5.55
C LEU A 58 -4.88 -7.38 6.46
N ALA A 59 -6.09 -7.06 6.94
CA ALA A 59 -6.40 -5.83 7.68
C ALA A 59 -5.42 -5.45 8.83
N PRO A 60 -4.86 -6.37 9.62
CA PRO A 60 -3.88 -6.04 10.66
C PRO A 60 -2.52 -5.57 10.11
N HIS A 61 -2.19 -5.94 8.87
CA HIS A 61 -0.90 -5.69 8.22
C HIS A 61 -0.94 -4.52 7.24
N ILE A 62 -2.12 -4.24 6.70
CA ILE A 62 -2.34 -3.10 5.82
C ILE A 62 -2.94 -1.95 6.65
N GLY A 63 -2.12 -0.93 6.95
CA GLY A 63 -2.50 0.22 7.77
C GLY A 63 -3.62 1.09 7.14
N MET A 64 -4.00 2.20 7.78
CA MET A 64 -5.18 2.99 7.36
C MET A 64 -5.14 3.63 5.94
N ALA A 65 -4.02 3.52 5.21
CA ALA A 65 -3.79 4.11 3.89
C ALA A 65 -4.38 3.30 2.70
N LEU A 66 -5.56 2.67 2.89
CA LEU A 66 -6.23 1.85 1.88
C LEU A 66 -7.24 2.67 1.07
N CYS A 67 -7.07 2.72 -0.25
CA CYS A 67 -8.14 3.10 -1.18
C CYS A 67 -9.13 1.95 -1.31
N ARG A 68 -10.43 2.22 -1.17
CA ARG A 68 -11.46 1.17 -1.21
C ARG A 68 -11.94 0.86 -2.62
N THR A 69 -11.75 1.81 -3.54
CA THR A 69 -12.12 1.67 -4.94
C THR A 69 -10.95 1.98 -5.86
N GLU A 70 -11.00 1.43 -7.07
CA GLU A 70 -10.02 1.71 -8.11
C GLU A 70 -10.03 3.19 -8.50
N ASP A 71 -11.22 3.80 -8.60
CA ASP A 71 -11.36 5.23 -8.92
C ASP A 71 -10.74 6.14 -7.85
N GLU A 72 -10.88 5.80 -6.56
CA GLU A 72 -10.20 6.51 -5.48
C GLU A 72 -8.68 6.42 -5.62
N PHE A 73 -8.19 5.23 -5.95
CA PHE A 73 -6.76 4.99 -6.12
C PHE A 73 -6.17 5.73 -7.32
N LEU A 74 -6.88 5.75 -8.46
CA LEU A 74 -6.47 6.50 -9.65
C LEU A 74 -6.39 8.01 -9.36
N LYS A 75 -7.37 8.57 -8.63
CA LYS A 75 -7.32 9.97 -8.19
C LYS A 75 -6.12 10.28 -7.29
N VAL A 76 -5.66 9.32 -6.48
CA VAL A 76 -4.43 9.49 -5.68
C VAL A 76 -3.19 9.46 -6.57
N CYS A 77 -3.15 8.58 -7.56
CA CYS A 77 -2.04 8.48 -8.50
C CYS A 77 -1.90 9.74 -9.38
N GLU A 78 -3.02 10.39 -9.71
CA GLU A 78 -3.05 11.63 -10.51
C GLU A 78 -2.57 12.86 -9.73
N LYS A 79 -2.66 12.84 -8.39
CA LYS A 79 -2.19 13.95 -7.57
C LYS A 79 -0.66 13.98 -7.56
N GLU A 80 -0.07 15.15 -7.77
CA GLU A 80 1.34 15.33 -7.46
C GLU A 80 1.54 15.29 -5.95
N PHE A 81 2.13 14.21 -5.44
CA PHE A 81 2.65 14.21 -4.08
C PHE A 81 4.06 14.76 -4.10
N VAL A 82 4.20 15.98 -3.60
CA VAL A 82 5.50 16.55 -3.26
C VAL A 82 5.67 16.37 -1.76
N PRO A 83 6.43 15.37 -1.30
CA PRO A 83 6.66 15.24 0.11
C PRO A 83 7.39 16.47 0.62
N LYS A 84 6.79 17.18 1.58
CA LYS A 84 7.40 18.29 2.30
C LYS A 84 8.42 17.73 3.31
N PHE A 85 9.50 17.14 2.81
CA PHE A 85 10.63 16.75 3.63
C PHE A 85 11.53 17.97 3.90
N ARG A 86 12.30 17.92 5.00
CA ARG A 86 13.43 18.85 5.22
C ARG A 86 14.50 18.64 4.15
N ASP A 87 15.61 19.36 4.27
CA ASP A 87 16.77 19.18 3.39
C ASP A 87 17.25 17.70 3.36
N PRO A 88 17.60 17.17 2.17
CA PRO A 88 18.13 15.82 2.05
C PRO A 88 19.46 15.68 2.77
N ILE A 89 19.71 14.51 3.39
CA ILE A 89 21.01 14.21 4.01
C ILE A 89 22.09 13.93 2.97
N CYS A 90 21.69 13.52 1.77
CA CYS A 90 22.56 13.22 0.65
C CYS A 90 21.77 13.25 -0.67
N SER A 91 22.43 13.57 -1.77
CA SER A 91 21.88 13.44 -3.13
C SER A 91 22.87 12.72 -4.02
N TYR A 92 22.37 11.83 -4.88
CA TYR A 92 23.18 11.13 -5.88
C TYR A 92 22.40 11.01 -7.19
N SER A 93 22.95 11.60 -8.26
CA SER A 93 22.26 11.73 -9.55
C SER A 93 20.87 12.38 -9.37
N GLN A 94 19.81 11.71 -9.81
CA GLN A 94 18.40 12.14 -9.67
C GLN A 94 17.76 11.74 -8.33
N PHE A 95 18.47 11.03 -7.44
CA PHE A 95 17.93 10.54 -6.18
C PHE A 95 18.29 11.45 -5.01
N ARG A 96 17.35 11.62 -4.09
CA ARG A 96 17.51 12.36 -2.83
C ARG A 96 17.25 11.42 -1.67
N ILE A 97 18.12 11.45 -0.67
CA ILE A 97 18.03 10.61 0.53
C ILE A 97 17.66 11.50 1.71
N TYR A 98 16.61 11.11 2.44
CA TYR A 98 16.10 11.84 3.60
C TYR A 98 16.21 10.96 4.85
N LYS A 99 16.45 11.59 6.01
CA LYS A 99 16.34 10.95 7.31
C LYS A 99 15.11 11.47 8.02
N MET A 100 14.21 10.58 8.42
CA MET A 100 12.97 10.93 9.10
C MET A 100 12.88 10.21 10.45
N HIS A 101 12.36 10.90 11.46
CA HIS A 101 11.88 10.26 12.67
C HIS A 101 10.43 9.82 12.46
N LEU A 102 10.05 8.66 13.02
CA LEU A 102 8.67 8.17 12.94
C LEU A 102 7.67 9.17 13.53
N ASP A 103 8.06 9.88 14.59
CA ASP A 103 7.24 10.92 15.23
C ASP A 103 7.10 12.21 14.39
N SER A 104 7.93 12.36 13.35
CA SER A 104 7.89 13.52 12.43
C SER A 104 6.95 13.32 11.24
N ALA A 105 6.36 12.13 11.09
CA ALA A 105 5.28 11.88 10.14
C ALA A 105 3.95 12.45 10.67
N LYS A 106 3.91 13.76 10.91
CA LYS A 106 2.65 14.49 11.10
C LYS A 106 2.28 15.14 9.78
N GLU A 107 1.06 14.88 9.33
CA GLU A 107 0.50 15.52 8.14
C GLU A 107 0.59 17.04 8.32
N LEU A 108 1.36 17.67 7.43
CA LEU A 108 1.32 19.11 7.22
C LEU A 108 0.19 19.35 6.24
N THR A 109 -0.84 20.07 6.66
CA THR A 109 -1.88 20.55 5.74
C THR A 109 -1.28 21.53 4.72
N GLU A 110 -2.01 21.84 3.65
CA GLU A 110 -1.52 22.73 2.57
C GLU A 110 -1.08 24.10 3.10
N ASP A 111 -1.71 24.57 4.18
CA ASP A 111 -1.45 25.79 4.95
C ASP A 111 -0.32 25.68 5.99
N GLY A 112 0.35 24.52 6.09
CA GLY A 112 1.50 24.34 6.99
C GLY A 112 1.13 24.10 8.45
N THR A 113 -0.14 23.84 8.75
CA THR A 113 -0.61 23.54 10.11
C THR A 113 -0.42 22.04 10.39
N THR A 114 0.14 21.72 11.55
CA THR A 114 0.32 20.32 12.00
C THR A 114 -1.00 19.80 12.56
N ILE A 115 -1.51 18.68 12.04
CA ILE A 115 -2.61 17.95 12.68
C ILE A 115 -2.05 17.30 13.96
N LYS A 116 -2.69 17.55 15.11
CA LYS A 116 -2.22 17.10 16.42
C LYS A 116 -2.34 15.60 16.61
#